data_AF-X6CF20-F1
#
_entry.id   AF-X6CF20-F1
#
_cell.length_a   1.000
_cell.length_b   1.000
_cell.length_c   1.000
_cell.angle_alpha   90.00
_cell.angle_beta   90.00
_cell.angle_gamma   90.00
#
_symmetry.space_group_name_H-M   'P 1'
#
loop_
_entity.id
_entity.type
_entity.pdbx_description
1 polymer ?
#
loop_
_entity_poly.entity_id
_entity_poly.type
_entity_poly.pdbx_seq_one_letter_code
_entity_poly.pdbx_strand_id
1 'polypeptide(L)'
;MARALLTIEDAKVLDQPLTLSIAFVWAVSVFLWVGDLKSAEEHIDRLFSRAEFHSLGPYLALGHGFKGEIAIRRGNASGGVESLRYSLAELHTAPYELLTTPLNISFAQGLAATGRSVEALSLMDETIRQVEANGDLCYMPELMRVKGSLVLAAPRPGAGEEAELCFRRSLEFSDHQGVRAWELRAAVDLASLLAVRGRHKAARALLQPIFARFGEGLETADLQCQQR
;
A
#
# COMPACT_ATOMS: atom_id res chain seq x y z
N MET A 1 1.72 1.57 16.39
CA MET A 1 3.04 1.02 16.79
C MET A 1 2.97 0.21 18.09
N ALA A 2 2.60 0.79 19.24
CA ALA A 2 2.60 0.09 20.54
C ALA A 2 1.74 -1.19 20.59
N ARG A 3 0.51 -1.18 20.04
CA ARG A 3 -0.34 -2.37 20.00
C ARG A 3 0.20 -3.50 19.12
N ALA A 4 0.86 -3.19 18.01
CA ALA A 4 1.46 -4.20 17.14
C ALA A 4 2.66 -4.89 17.81
N LEU A 5 3.46 -4.13 18.57
CA LEU A 5 4.58 -4.67 19.35
C LEU A 5 4.09 -5.54 20.51
N LEU A 6 3.03 -5.15 21.20
CA LEU A 6 2.38 -5.96 22.25
C LEU A 6 1.88 -7.29 21.71
N THR A 7 1.23 -7.31 20.54
CA THR A 7 0.78 -8.57 19.90
C THR A 7 1.95 -9.51 19.57
N ILE A 8 3.11 -8.96 19.17
CA ILE A 8 4.32 -9.77 18.96
C ILE A 8 4.84 -10.33 20.29
N GLU A 9 4.82 -9.53 21.36
CA GLU A 9 5.31 -9.92 22.68
C GLU A 9 4.43 -11.01 23.32
N ASP A 10 3.11 -10.87 23.25
CA ASP A 10 2.15 -11.87 23.69
C ASP A 10 2.28 -13.19 22.90
N ALA A 11 2.49 -13.09 21.58
CA ALA A 11 2.71 -14.26 20.73
C ALA A 11 4.02 -15.01 21.03
N LYS A 12 5.06 -14.31 21.52
CA LYS A 12 6.32 -14.94 21.95
C LYS A 12 6.15 -15.81 23.19
N VAL A 13 5.22 -15.46 24.08
CA VAL A 13 4.93 -16.22 25.31
C VAL A 13 4.27 -17.56 25.00
N LEU A 14 3.61 -17.70 23.85
CA LEU A 14 2.84 -18.89 23.48
C LEU A 14 3.61 -19.92 22.63
N ASP A 15 4.85 -19.63 22.21
CA ASP A 15 5.73 -20.51 21.40
C ASP A 15 5.04 -21.25 20.23
N GLN A 16 4.02 -20.64 19.63
CA GLN A 16 3.31 -21.19 18.47
C GLN A 16 3.85 -20.53 17.19
N PRO A 17 4.59 -21.26 16.34
CA PRO A 17 5.24 -20.71 15.15
C PRO A 17 4.28 -19.98 14.21
N LEU A 18 3.07 -20.51 14.03
CA LEU A 18 2.02 -19.91 13.20
C LEU A 18 1.56 -18.54 13.74
N THR A 19 1.27 -18.46 15.05
CA THR A 19 0.81 -17.23 15.71
C THR A 19 1.84 -16.12 15.60
N LEU A 20 3.12 -16.46 15.72
CA LEU A 20 4.22 -15.53 15.53
C LEU A 20 4.38 -15.09 14.07
N SER A 21 4.27 -15.99 13.10
CA SER A 21 4.29 -15.62 11.67
C SER A 21 3.16 -14.67 11.30
N ILE A 22 1.96 -14.89 11.85
CA ILE A 22 0.82 -13.97 11.70
C ILE A 22 1.17 -12.60 12.30
N ALA A 23 1.70 -12.56 13.52
CA ALA A 23 2.08 -11.31 14.18
C ALA A 23 3.16 -10.53 13.39
N PHE A 24 4.16 -11.23 12.83
CA PHE A 24 5.17 -10.61 11.98
C PHE A 24 4.58 -10.02 10.70
N VAL A 25 3.70 -10.75 10.01
CA VAL A 25 3.04 -10.26 8.79
C VAL A 25 2.30 -8.95 9.07
N TRP A 26 1.48 -8.90 10.12
CA TRP A 26 0.74 -7.68 10.45
C TRP A 26 1.65 -6.52 10.85
N ALA A 27 2.72 -6.79 11.59
CA ALA A 27 3.69 -5.77 11.94
C ALA A 27 4.41 -5.20 10.71
N VAL A 28 4.81 -6.06 9.76
CA VAL A 28 5.42 -5.63 8.49
C VAL A 28 4.45 -4.75 7.70
N SER A 29 3.17 -5.12 7.60
CA SER A 29 2.17 -4.27 6.92
C SER A 29 2.08 -2.88 7.56
N VAL A 30 2.06 -2.80 8.89
CA VAL A 30 2.04 -1.50 9.60
C VAL A 30 3.32 -0.69 9.34
N PHE A 31 4.49 -1.32 9.37
CA PHE A 31 5.76 -0.64 9.08
C PHE A 31 5.80 -0.11 7.64
N LEU A 32 5.33 -0.91 6.67
CA LEU A 32 5.20 -0.49 5.28
C LEU A 32 4.21 0.68 5.11
N TRP A 33 3.10 0.69 5.86
CA TRP A 33 2.15 1.81 5.82
C TRP A 33 2.74 3.11 6.34
N VAL A 34 3.52 3.08 7.44
CA VAL A 34 4.13 4.30 7.99
C VAL A 34 5.44 4.70 7.30
N GLY A 35 5.92 3.88 6.37
CA GLY A 35 7.15 4.12 5.60
C GLY A 35 8.44 3.71 6.33
N ASP A 36 8.35 2.99 7.45
CA ASP A 36 9.52 2.47 8.16
C ASP A 36 10.04 1.19 7.49
N LEU A 37 10.74 1.38 6.37
CA LEU A 37 11.25 0.27 5.56
C LEU A 37 12.31 -0.55 6.30
N LYS A 38 13.03 0.06 7.25
CA LYS A 38 14.05 -0.62 8.04
C LYS A 38 13.41 -1.61 8.99
N SER A 39 12.43 -1.17 9.79
CA SER A 39 11.70 -2.07 10.68
C SER A 39 10.95 -3.14 9.90
N ALA A 40 10.36 -2.81 8.74
CA ALA A 40 9.73 -3.81 7.88
C ALA A 40 10.73 -4.92 7.48
N GLU A 41 11.91 -4.56 7.00
CA GLU A 41 12.94 -5.51 6.58
C GLU A 41 13.43 -6.40 7.73
N GLU A 42 13.71 -5.81 8.90
CA GLU A 42 14.12 -6.56 10.10
C GLU A 42 13.08 -7.60 10.53
N HIS A 43 11.78 -7.30 10.40
CA HIS A 43 10.71 -8.22 10.76
C HIS A 43 10.47 -9.29 9.69
N ILE A 44 10.73 -9.00 8.41
CA ILE A 44 10.72 -10.02 7.34
C ILE A 44 11.87 -11.02 7.55
N ASP A 45 13.07 -10.56 7.89
CA ASP A 45 14.20 -11.47 8.14
C ASP A 45 13.93 -12.38 9.33
N ARG A 46 13.28 -11.86 10.38
CA ARG A 46 12.78 -12.67 11.51
C ARG A 46 11.73 -13.68 11.08
N LEU A 47 10.80 -13.31 10.20
CA LEU A 47 9.81 -14.23 9.64
C LEU A 47 10.48 -15.40 8.92
N PHE A 48 11.47 -15.13 8.04
CA PHE A 48 12.18 -16.16 7.30
C PHE A 48 12.96 -17.12 8.20
N SER A 49 13.72 -16.59 9.17
CA SER A 49 14.51 -17.41 10.11
C SER A 49 13.67 -18.43 10.90
N ARG A 50 12.35 -18.20 11.03
CA ARG A 50 11.42 -19.09 11.75
C ARG A 50 10.56 -19.95 10.82
N ALA A 51 10.20 -19.44 9.65
CA ALA A 51 9.31 -20.13 8.71
C ALA A 51 10.00 -21.29 7.97
N GLU A 52 11.33 -21.28 7.85
CA GLU A 52 12.11 -22.41 7.32
C GLU A 52 11.96 -23.70 8.14
N PHE A 53 11.54 -23.62 9.41
CA PHE A 53 11.40 -24.78 10.29
C PHE A 53 10.04 -25.48 10.25
N HIS A 54 9.01 -24.90 9.62
CA HIS A 54 7.61 -25.35 9.81
C HIS A 54 6.69 -25.38 8.58
N SER A 55 7.23 -25.44 7.35
CA SER A 55 6.42 -25.55 6.10
C SER A 55 5.36 -24.43 5.94
N LEU A 56 5.72 -23.19 6.25
CA LEU A 56 4.83 -22.02 6.19
C LEU A 56 4.87 -21.31 4.82
N GLY A 57 4.67 -22.07 3.74
CA GLY A 57 4.83 -21.62 2.34
C GLY A 57 4.18 -20.26 2.00
N PRO A 58 2.88 -20.05 2.29
CA PRO A 58 2.22 -18.76 1.99
C PRO A 58 2.82 -17.56 2.73
N TYR A 59 3.33 -17.76 3.95
CA TYR A 59 4.00 -16.70 4.72
C TYR A 59 5.38 -16.36 4.16
N LEU A 60 6.11 -17.37 3.66
CA LEU A 60 7.37 -17.16 2.95
C LEU A 60 7.13 -16.39 1.66
N ALA A 61 6.15 -16.81 0.85
CA ALA A 61 5.75 -16.12 -0.38
C ALA A 61 5.41 -14.65 -0.08
N LEU A 62 4.60 -14.39 0.94
CA LEU A 62 4.25 -13.03 1.36
C LEU A 62 5.47 -12.22 1.82
N GLY A 63 6.38 -12.81 2.60
CA GLY A 63 7.64 -12.16 3.01
C GLY A 63 8.50 -11.75 1.80
N HIS A 64 8.56 -12.59 0.77
CA HIS A 64 9.23 -12.24 -0.50
C HIS A 64 8.51 -11.11 -1.23
N GLY A 65 7.18 -11.10 -1.23
CA GLY A 65 6.37 -10.01 -1.77
C GLY A 65 6.68 -8.67 -1.09
N PHE A 66 6.76 -8.65 0.25
CA PHE A 66 7.15 -7.45 0.99
C PHE A 66 8.57 -6.99 0.70
N LYS A 67 9.54 -7.90 0.50
CA LYS A 67 10.88 -7.50 0.03
C LYS A 67 10.82 -6.86 -1.36
N GLY A 68 9.94 -7.36 -2.23
CA GLY A 68 9.69 -6.74 -3.54
C GLY A 68 9.14 -5.32 -3.44
N GLU A 69 8.18 -5.08 -2.54
CA GLU A 69 7.68 -3.75 -2.24
C GLU A 69 8.78 -2.81 -1.70
N ILE A 70 9.58 -3.28 -0.74
CA ILE A 70 10.71 -2.51 -0.20
C ILE A 70 11.71 -2.16 -1.31
N ALA A 71 12.01 -3.10 -2.22
CA ALA A 71 12.90 -2.88 -3.34
C ALA A 71 12.37 -1.78 -4.28
N ILE A 72 11.07 -1.80 -4.62
CA ILE A 72 10.42 -0.75 -5.42
C ILE A 72 10.55 0.61 -4.72
N ARG A 73 10.23 0.68 -3.42
CA ARG A 73 10.31 1.93 -2.64
C ARG A 73 11.75 2.46 -2.51
N ARG A 74 12.76 1.60 -2.61
CA ARG A 74 14.19 1.97 -2.64
C ARG A 74 14.71 2.28 -4.04
N GLY A 75 13.86 2.27 -5.06
CA GLY A 75 14.22 2.60 -6.44
C GLY A 75 14.68 1.41 -7.29
N ASN A 76 14.74 0.20 -6.74
CA ASN A 76 14.99 -1.03 -7.50
C ASN A 76 13.66 -1.64 -7.99
N ALA A 77 12.97 -0.93 -8.89
CA ALA A 77 11.65 -1.34 -9.37
C ALA A 77 11.70 -2.66 -10.13
N SER A 78 12.70 -2.89 -10.99
CA SER A 78 12.83 -4.12 -11.77
C SER A 78 12.96 -5.37 -10.89
N GLY A 79 13.83 -5.34 -9.87
CA GLY A 79 13.98 -6.47 -8.95
C GLY A 79 12.73 -6.69 -8.10
N GLY A 80 12.06 -5.62 -7.69
CA GLY A 80 10.85 -5.72 -6.89
C GLY A 80 9.64 -6.24 -7.67
N VAL A 81 9.50 -5.87 -8.94
CA VAL A 81 8.47 -6.39 -9.87
C VAL A 81 8.59 -7.91 -10.02
N GLU A 82 9.79 -8.44 -10.24
CA GLU A 82 9.99 -9.88 -10.38
C GLU A 82 9.75 -10.63 -9.06
N SER A 83 10.16 -10.05 -7.93
CA SER A 83 9.89 -10.61 -6.60
C SER A 83 8.38 -10.68 -6.31
N LEU A 84 7.63 -9.63 -6.63
CA LEU A 84 6.18 -9.57 -6.45
C LEU A 84 5.46 -10.53 -7.40
N ARG A 85 5.89 -10.63 -8.66
CA ARG A 85 5.32 -11.59 -9.62
C ARG A 85 5.42 -13.02 -9.10
N TYR A 86 6.60 -13.41 -8.62
CA TYR A 86 6.82 -14.75 -8.07
C TYR A 86 5.96 -14.98 -6.80
N SER A 87 5.99 -14.03 -5.87
CA SER A 87 5.21 -14.07 -4.63
C SER A 87 3.70 -14.23 -4.87
N LEU A 88 3.14 -13.43 -5.79
CA LEU A 88 1.72 -13.50 -6.14
C LEU A 88 1.36 -14.83 -6.81
N ALA A 89 2.21 -15.36 -7.69
CA ALA A 89 1.99 -16.66 -8.31
C ALA A 89 1.92 -17.79 -7.27
N GLU A 90 2.84 -17.80 -6.30
CA GLU A 90 2.81 -18.76 -5.19
C GLU A 90 1.54 -18.60 -4.34
N LEU A 91 1.16 -17.36 -4.00
CA LEU A 91 -0.04 -17.08 -3.19
C LEU A 91 -1.34 -17.52 -3.89
N HIS A 92 -1.46 -17.34 -5.20
CA HIS A 92 -2.65 -17.79 -5.96
C HIS A 92 -2.78 -19.31 -6.05
N THR A 93 -1.70 -20.05 -5.82
CA THR A 93 -1.74 -21.53 -5.76
C THR A 93 -1.91 -22.07 -4.34
N ALA A 94 -1.86 -21.18 -3.33
CA ALA A 94 -2.01 -21.56 -1.94
C ALA A 94 -3.45 -21.93 -1.58
N PRO A 95 -3.68 -22.73 -0.52
CA PRO A 95 -5.03 -23.04 -0.04
C PRO A 95 -5.84 -21.80 0.42
N TYR A 96 -5.15 -20.70 0.71
CA TYR A 96 -5.74 -19.41 1.05
C TYR A 96 -4.82 -18.29 0.61
N GLU A 97 -5.41 -17.20 0.11
CA GLU A 97 -4.68 -15.99 -0.25
C GLU A 97 -4.47 -15.10 0.98
N LEU A 98 -3.28 -14.51 1.10
CA LEU A 98 -2.94 -13.54 2.14
C LEU A 98 -2.46 -12.24 1.49
N LEU A 99 -3.14 -11.13 1.81
CA LEU A 99 -2.67 -9.78 1.49
C LEU A 99 -2.32 -9.60 -0.01
N THR A 100 -3.06 -10.24 -0.91
CA THR A 100 -2.86 -10.11 -2.35
C THR A 100 -3.19 -8.70 -2.85
N THR A 101 -4.20 -8.03 -2.29
CA THR A 101 -4.55 -6.65 -2.64
C THR A 101 -3.41 -5.62 -2.40
N PRO A 102 -2.80 -5.51 -1.21
CA PRO A 102 -1.66 -4.60 -1.02
C PRO A 102 -0.44 -4.98 -1.88
N LEU A 103 -0.18 -6.26 -2.10
CA LEU A 103 0.90 -6.67 -3.02
C LEU A 103 0.60 -6.27 -4.47
N ASN A 104 -0.65 -6.39 -4.94
CA ASN A 104 -1.06 -5.92 -6.27
C ASN A 104 -0.90 -4.40 -6.41
N ILE A 105 -1.16 -3.63 -5.37
CA ILE A 105 -0.91 -2.18 -5.35
C ILE A 105 0.58 -1.90 -5.57
N SER A 106 1.45 -2.53 -4.78
CA SER A 106 2.90 -2.39 -4.90
C SER A 106 3.41 -2.88 -6.26
N PHE A 107 2.83 -3.95 -6.79
CA PHE A 107 3.20 -4.52 -8.08
C PHE A 107 2.84 -3.58 -9.23
N ALA A 108 1.65 -2.99 -9.22
CA ALA A 108 1.25 -1.99 -10.20
C ALA A 108 2.15 -0.74 -10.17
N GLN A 109 2.54 -0.28 -8.98
CA GLN A 109 3.50 0.83 -8.84
C GLN A 109 4.87 0.47 -9.43
N GLY A 110 5.37 -0.74 -9.16
CA GLY A 110 6.61 -1.25 -9.76
C GLY A 110 6.55 -1.38 -11.28
N LEU A 111 5.43 -1.89 -11.82
CA LEU A 111 5.18 -1.97 -13.26
C LEU A 111 5.23 -0.58 -13.90
N ALA A 112 4.57 0.41 -13.31
CA ALA A 112 4.62 1.78 -13.81
C ALA A 112 6.03 2.39 -13.74
N ALA A 113 6.75 2.17 -12.63
CA ALA A 113 8.13 2.64 -12.45
C ALA A 113 9.11 2.00 -13.46
N THR A 114 8.75 0.85 -14.05
CA THR A 114 9.51 0.18 -15.11
C THR A 114 8.99 0.48 -16.52
N GLY A 115 8.09 1.46 -16.67
CA GLY A 115 7.52 1.88 -17.96
C GLY A 115 6.39 1.00 -18.49
N ARG A 116 5.91 0.03 -17.70
CA ARG A 116 4.84 -0.91 -18.07
C ARG A 116 3.47 -0.40 -17.65
N SER A 117 3.16 0.86 -17.95
CA SER A 117 1.97 1.54 -17.43
C SER A 117 0.64 0.91 -17.86
N VAL A 118 0.58 0.33 -19.07
CA VAL A 118 -0.63 -0.37 -19.56
C VAL A 118 -0.93 -1.58 -18.67
N GLU A 119 0.08 -2.39 -18.37
CA GLU A 119 -0.06 -3.57 -17.51
C GLU A 119 -0.38 -3.18 -16.07
N ALA A 120 0.23 -2.10 -15.56
CA ALA A 120 -0.08 -1.56 -14.24
C ALA A 120 -1.55 -1.15 -14.12
N LEU A 121 -2.10 -0.46 -15.14
CA LEU A 121 -3.50 -0.06 -15.16
C LEU A 121 -4.44 -1.26 -15.27
N SER A 122 -4.13 -2.23 -16.15
CA SER A 122 -4.93 -3.46 -16.28
C SER A 122 -4.96 -4.27 -14.97
N LEU A 123 -3.83 -4.41 -14.29
CA LEU A 123 -3.76 -5.05 -12.97
C LEU A 123 -4.60 -4.32 -11.92
N MET A 124 -4.53 -2.98 -11.91
CA MET A 124 -5.30 -2.17 -10.98
C MET A 124 -6.81 -2.28 -11.22
N ASP A 125 -7.24 -2.27 -12.49
CA ASP A 125 -8.65 -2.45 -12.88
C ASP A 125 -9.18 -3.83 -12.51
N GLU A 126 -8.40 -4.89 -12.73
CA GLU A 126 -8.74 -6.25 -12.31
C GLU A 126 -8.86 -6.32 -10.78
N THR A 127 -7.87 -5.80 -10.05
CA THR A 127 -7.84 -5.85 -8.58
C THR A 127 -9.05 -5.12 -7.99
N ILE A 128 -9.39 -3.93 -8.51
CA ILE A 128 -10.58 -3.18 -8.09
C ILE A 128 -11.85 -4.01 -8.31
N ARG A 129 -12.02 -4.61 -9.50
CA ARG A 129 -13.20 -5.41 -9.83
C ARG A 129 -13.35 -6.62 -8.90
N GLN A 130 -12.25 -7.30 -8.60
CA GLN A 130 -12.24 -8.45 -7.69
C GLN A 130 -12.61 -8.02 -6.26
N VAL A 131 -12.02 -6.93 -5.78
CA VAL A 131 -12.33 -6.37 -4.45
C VAL A 131 -13.80 -5.96 -4.34
N GLU A 132 -14.36 -5.32 -5.37
CA GLU A 132 -15.79 -4.95 -5.42
C GLU A 132 -16.69 -6.19 -5.39
N ALA A 133 -16.34 -7.23 -6.17
CA ALA A 133 -17.11 -8.47 -6.23
C ALA A 133 -17.07 -9.26 -4.90
N ASN A 134 -15.92 -9.25 -4.22
CA ASN A 134 -15.72 -9.99 -2.98
C ASN A 134 -16.16 -9.20 -1.72
N GLY A 135 -16.38 -7.89 -1.85
CA GLY A 135 -16.75 -7.01 -0.74
C GLY A 135 -15.59 -6.63 0.20
N ASP A 136 -14.33 -6.94 -0.15
CA ASP A 136 -13.15 -6.61 0.68
C ASP A 136 -12.66 -5.16 0.46
N LEU A 137 -13.52 -4.22 0.80
CA LEU A 137 -13.31 -2.80 0.48
C LEU A 137 -12.21 -2.11 1.32
N CYS A 138 -11.51 -2.84 2.19
CA CYS A 138 -10.51 -2.29 3.12
C CYS A 138 -9.39 -1.49 2.43
N TYR A 139 -8.95 -1.94 1.25
CA TYR A 139 -7.91 -1.26 0.47
C TYR A 139 -8.46 -0.38 -0.66
N MET A 140 -9.79 -0.28 -0.79
CA MET A 140 -10.42 0.50 -1.87
C MET A 140 -9.95 1.96 -1.93
N PRO A 141 -9.78 2.69 -0.81
CA PRO A 141 -9.27 4.05 -0.92
C PRO A 141 -7.86 4.10 -1.53
N GLU A 142 -6.97 3.17 -1.16
CA GLU A 142 -5.61 3.12 -1.73
C GLU A 142 -5.61 2.66 -3.20
N LEU A 143 -6.45 1.69 -3.56
CA LEU A 143 -6.61 1.25 -4.96
C LEU A 143 -7.03 2.40 -5.87
N MET A 144 -8.04 3.17 -5.45
CA MET A 144 -8.52 4.33 -6.20
C MET A 144 -7.43 5.42 -6.30
N ARG A 145 -6.68 5.67 -5.23
CA ARG A 145 -5.57 6.64 -5.23
C ARG A 145 -4.46 6.23 -6.21
N VAL A 146 -4.03 4.97 -6.14
CA VAL A 146 -2.95 4.47 -7.00
C VAL A 146 -3.40 4.42 -8.46
N LYS A 147 -4.64 4.01 -8.76
CA LYS A 147 -5.20 4.12 -10.11
C LYS A 147 -5.12 5.55 -10.66
N GLY A 148 -5.52 6.54 -9.87
CA GLY A 148 -5.42 7.95 -10.28
C GLY A 148 -3.99 8.37 -10.63
N SER A 149 -3.01 7.95 -9.82
CA SER A 149 -1.58 8.19 -10.06
C SER A 149 -1.09 7.51 -11.35
N LEU A 150 -1.50 6.26 -11.58
CA LEU A 150 -1.15 5.51 -12.79
C LEU A 150 -1.73 6.14 -14.06
N VAL A 151 -2.98 6.64 -13.99
CA VAL A 151 -3.61 7.35 -15.10
C VAL A 151 -2.85 8.63 -15.44
N LEU A 152 -2.38 9.39 -14.44
CA LEU A 152 -1.54 10.57 -14.69
C LEU A 152 -0.18 10.21 -15.32
N ALA A 153 0.40 9.08 -14.92
CA ALA A 153 1.68 8.59 -15.44
C ALA A 153 1.60 8.02 -16.87
N ALA A 154 0.39 7.80 -17.41
CA ALA A 154 0.15 7.33 -18.77
C ALA A 154 -0.71 8.34 -19.57
N PRO A 155 -0.12 9.47 -20.02
CA PRO A 155 -0.89 10.58 -20.56
C PRO A 155 -1.71 10.19 -21.79
N ARG A 156 -3.01 10.36 -21.68
CA ARG A 156 -3.98 10.27 -22.77
C ARG A 156 -5.03 11.38 -22.64
N PRO A 157 -5.75 11.74 -23.71
CA PRO A 157 -6.88 12.66 -23.59
C PRO A 157 -7.84 12.22 -22.47
N GLY A 158 -8.20 13.14 -21.57
CA GLY A 158 -9.07 12.85 -20.43
C GLY A 158 -8.38 12.28 -19.18
N ALA A 159 -7.07 11.99 -19.22
CA ALA A 159 -6.37 11.36 -18.10
C ALA A 159 -6.44 12.19 -16.81
N GLY A 160 -6.38 13.51 -16.91
CA GLY A 160 -6.47 14.36 -15.73
C GLY A 160 -7.87 14.38 -15.10
N GLU A 161 -8.94 14.36 -15.90
CA GLU A 161 -10.32 14.25 -15.39
C GLU A 161 -10.55 12.90 -14.71
N GLU A 162 -10.06 11.83 -15.32
CA GLU A 162 -10.18 10.48 -14.78
C GLU A 162 -9.37 10.29 -13.49
N ALA A 163 -8.15 10.82 -13.44
CA ALA A 163 -7.36 10.82 -12.22
C ALA A 163 -8.04 11.61 -11.10
N GLU A 164 -8.59 12.79 -11.41
CA GLU A 164 -9.36 13.60 -10.46
C GLU A 164 -10.57 12.83 -9.89
N LEU A 165 -11.27 12.07 -10.73
CA LEU A 165 -12.37 11.19 -10.31
C LEU A 165 -11.88 10.06 -9.38
N CYS A 166 -10.76 9.42 -9.72
CA CYS A 166 -10.16 8.37 -8.91
C CYS A 166 -9.77 8.89 -7.52
N PHE A 167 -9.11 10.04 -7.43
CA PHE A 167 -8.75 10.64 -6.13
C PHE A 167 -9.97 11.04 -5.31
N ARG A 168 -11.04 11.55 -5.94
CA ARG A 168 -12.30 11.83 -5.23
C ARG A 168 -12.96 10.59 -4.66
N ARG A 169 -13.02 9.50 -5.44
CA ARG A 169 -13.52 8.21 -4.94
C ARG A 169 -12.68 7.69 -3.78
N SER A 170 -11.36 7.85 -3.86
CA SER A 170 -10.46 7.50 -2.76
C SER A 170 -10.80 8.27 -1.47
N LEU A 171 -11.07 9.58 -1.57
CA LEU A 171 -11.51 10.40 -0.43
C LEU A 171 -12.86 9.94 0.12
N GLU A 172 -13.84 9.65 -0.74
CA GLU A 172 -15.17 9.14 -0.36
C GLU A 172 -15.06 7.82 0.42
N PHE A 173 -14.29 6.86 -0.09
CA PHE A 173 -14.05 5.61 0.64
C PHE A 173 -13.31 5.83 1.97
N SER A 174 -12.35 6.74 2.00
CA SER A 174 -11.59 7.03 3.22
C SER A 174 -12.48 7.63 4.31
N ASP A 175 -13.40 8.53 3.94
CA ASP A 175 -14.37 9.14 4.85
C ASP A 175 -15.36 8.10 5.38
N HIS A 176 -15.95 7.29 4.50
CA HIS A 176 -16.88 6.22 4.89
C HIS A 176 -16.25 5.18 5.82
N GLN A 177 -14.97 4.85 5.63
CA GLN A 177 -14.25 3.89 6.48
C GLN A 177 -13.62 4.53 7.73
N GLY A 178 -13.59 5.87 7.82
CA GLY A 178 -12.93 6.60 8.90
C GLY A 178 -11.40 6.47 8.91
N VAL A 179 -10.78 6.10 7.78
CA VAL A 179 -9.34 5.83 7.68
C VAL A 179 -8.59 7.10 7.26
N ARG A 180 -8.21 7.90 8.25
CA ARG A 180 -7.62 9.23 8.05
C ARG A 180 -6.33 9.22 7.21
N ALA A 181 -5.44 8.25 7.43
CA ALA A 181 -4.16 8.26 6.70
C ALA A 181 -4.37 8.10 5.17
N TRP A 182 -5.45 7.45 4.73
CA TRP A 182 -5.75 7.26 3.32
C TRP A 182 -6.38 8.54 2.75
N GLU A 183 -7.23 9.19 3.55
CA GLU A 183 -7.79 10.52 3.27
C GLU A 183 -6.66 11.54 3.00
N LEU A 184 -5.65 11.59 3.87
CA LEU A 184 -4.52 12.49 3.72
C LEU A 184 -3.77 12.27 2.41
N ARG A 185 -3.40 11.01 2.12
CA ARG A 185 -2.63 10.66 0.91
C ARG A 185 -3.42 11.00 -0.36
N ALA A 186 -4.70 10.67 -0.40
CA ALA A 186 -5.57 10.98 -1.53
C ALA A 186 -5.77 12.49 -1.72
N ALA A 187 -5.92 13.25 -0.62
CA ALA A 187 -6.06 14.69 -0.67
C ALA A 187 -4.80 15.38 -1.19
N VAL A 188 -3.63 14.90 -0.79
CA VAL A 188 -2.33 15.36 -1.28
C VAL A 188 -2.20 15.18 -2.79
N ASP A 189 -2.53 13.99 -3.30
CA ASP A 189 -2.46 13.72 -4.75
C ASP A 189 -3.46 14.58 -5.54
N LEU A 190 -4.69 14.72 -5.04
CA LEU A 190 -5.71 15.57 -5.65
C LEU A 190 -5.30 17.04 -5.62
N ALA A 191 -4.77 17.53 -4.50
CA ALA A 191 -4.31 18.91 -4.37
C ALA A 191 -3.14 19.20 -5.33
N SER A 192 -2.23 18.24 -5.51
CA SER A 192 -1.13 18.34 -6.46
C SER A 192 -1.64 18.45 -7.90
N LEU A 193 -2.60 17.60 -8.29
CA LEU A 193 -3.26 17.68 -9.60
C LEU A 193 -3.97 19.03 -9.82
N LEU A 194 -4.71 19.51 -8.80
CA LEU A 194 -5.37 20.82 -8.85
C LEU A 194 -4.36 21.96 -9.00
N ALA A 195 -3.22 21.90 -8.31
CA ALA A 195 -2.16 22.90 -8.40
C ALA A 195 -1.53 22.93 -9.80
N VAL A 196 -1.24 21.76 -10.40
CA VAL A 196 -0.75 21.66 -11.80
C VAL A 196 -1.74 22.28 -12.79
N ARG A 197 -3.04 22.19 -12.50
CA ARG A 197 -4.12 22.81 -13.28
C ARG A 197 -4.38 24.29 -12.96
N GLY A 198 -3.52 24.94 -12.16
CA GLY A 198 -3.65 26.34 -11.75
C GLY A 198 -4.74 26.62 -10.70
N ARG A 199 -5.40 25.58 -10.16
CA ARG A 199 -6.49 25.68 -9.18
C ARG A 199 -5.95 25.73 -7.74
N HIS A 200 -4.96 26.56 -7.47
CA HIS A 200 -4.26 26.62 -6.18
C HIS A 200 -5.17 26.92 -4.98
N LYS A 201 -6.20 27.77 -5.15
CA LYS A 201 -7.18 28.06 -4.09
C LYS A 201 -7.97 26.81 -3.70
N ALA A 202 -8.38 26.01 -4.68
CA ALA A 202 -9.11 24.77 -4.44
C ALA A 202 -8.22 23.70 -3.78
N ALA A 203 -6.96 23.58 -4.24
CA ALA A 203 -5.97 22.70 -3.61
C ALA A 203 -5.75 23.03 -2.13
N ARG A 204 -5.60 24.32 -1.79
CA ARG A 204 -5.45 24.77 -0.39
C ARG A 204 -6.71 24.52 0.44
N ALA A 205 -7.89 24.84 -0.11
CA ALA A 205 -9.16 24.63 0.57
C ALA A 205 -9.43 23.14 0.88
N LEU A 206 -8.96 22.23 0.01
CA LEU A 206 -9.02 20.79 0.23
C LEU A 206 -8.10 20.34 1.37
N LEU A 207 -6.84 20.77 1.36
CA LEU A 207 -5.83 20.30 2.31
C LEU A 207 -6.00 20.89 3.73
N GLN A 208 -6.39 22.15 3.84
CA GLN A 208 -6.45 22.87 5.12
C GLN A 208 -7.26 22.16 6.22
N PRO A 209 -8.52 21.73 6.01
CA PRO A 209 -9.30 21.05 7.05
C PRO A 209 -8.73 19.67 7.41
N ILE A 210 -8.09 18.98 6.45
CA ILE A 210 -7.50 17.66 6.66
C ILE A 210 -6.27 17.81 7.55
N PHE A 211 -5.31 18.67 7.18
CA PHE A 211 -4.11 18.92 7.98
C PHE A 211 -4.42 19.41 9.41
N ALA A 212 -5.43 20.27 9.58
CA ALA A 212 -5.84 20.73 10.90
C ALA A 212 -6.22 19.58 11.84
N ARG A 213 -6.73 18.47 11.31
CA ARG A 213 -7.10 17.25 12.08
C ARG A 213 -5.90 16.35 12.39
N PHE A 214 -4.77 16.52 11.72
CA PHE A 214 -3.53 15.75 11.95
C PHE A 214 -2.52 16.45 12.86
N GLY A 215 -2.64 17.78 13.03
CA GLY A 215 -1.72 18.59 13.85
C GLY A 215 -1.65 18.21 15.33
N GLU A 216 -2.57 17.37 15.83
CA GLU A 216 -2.59 16.92 17.23
C GLU A 216 -1.89 15.58 17.49
N GLY A 217 -1.26 14.95 16.49
CA GLY A 217 -0.35 13.83 16.76
C GLY A 217 -0.07 12.92 15.56
N LEU A 218 1.21 12.84 15.20
CA LEU A 218 1.98 11.70 14.63
C LEU A 218 2.96 12.20 13.56
N GLU A 219 4.22 11.74 13.62
CA GLU A 219 5.23 11.91 12.57
C GLU A 219 5.23 10.65 11.68
N THR A 220 4.51 10.66 10.57
CA THR A 220 4.56 9.58 9.56
C THR A 220 5.24 10.07 8.28
N ALA A 221 5.75 9.16 7.45
CA ALA A 221 6.42 9.52 6.19
C ALA A 221 5.55 10.39 5.26
N ASP A 222 4.23 10.16 5.26
CA ASP A 222 3.26 10.96 4.51
C ASP A 222 3.25 12.45 4.95
N LEU A 223 3.61 12.74 6.20
CA LEU A 223 3.71 14.11 6.73
C LEU A 223 5.08 14.77 6.46
N GLN A 224 6.16 13.99 6.38
CA GLN A 224 7.52 14.51 6.16
C GLN A 224 7.78 14.95 4.71
N CYS A 225 7.11 14.34 3.73
CA CYS A 225 7.30 14.66 2.31
C CYS A 225 6.82 16.08 1.92
N GLN A 226 6.08 16.79 2.80
CA GLN A 226 5.43 18.08 2.49
C GLN A 226 5.96 19.31 3.24
N GLN A 227 7.05 19.18 4.02
CA GLN A 227 7.74 20.36 4.61
C GLN A 227 8.78 20.99 3.68
N ARG A 228 8.85 20.56 2.40
CA ARG A 228 9.74 21.09 1.37
C ARG A 228 8.92 21.62 0.19
#